data_AF-A0A661J3Y2-F1
#
_entry.id   AF-A0A661J3Y2-F1
#
_cell.length_a   1.000
_cell.length_b   1.000
_cell.length_c   1.000
_cell.angle_alpha   90.00
_cell.angle_beta   90.00
_cell.angle_gamma   90.00
#
_symmetry.space_group_name_H-M   'P 1'
#
loop_
_entity.id
_entity.type
_entity.pdbx_description
1 polymer ?
#
loop_
_entity_poly.entity_id
_entity_poly.type
_entity_poly.pdbx_seq_one_letter_code
_entity_poly.pdbx_strand_id
1 'polypeptide(L)'
;MLDHLRSRFGNTVIDKKGGLPNIMQALRRGETVALLIDQSRRKQGIEVTFFGHEATATPAAALLAMRCKSTVLPMFCVRDPDGQLTIHVKPPLETIRTGDLRSDLQTNTQIMMNAVEEMIREYPDQWFWTLKPWKVAYPHLYREWEERRRKRKTRKKRRVVSQKPSSAVTPR
;
A
#
# COMPACT_ATOMS: atom_id res chain seq x y z
N MET A 1 -1.02 22.85 5.65
CA MET A 1 -1.75 22.38 6.86
C MET A 1 -1.41 20.93 7.20
N LEU A 2 -1.65 19.94 6.32
CA LEU A 2 -1.37 18.53 6.62
C LEU A 2 0.12 18.24 6.89
N ASP A 3 1.03 18.76 6.08
CA ASP A 3 2.47 18.48 6.27
C ASP A 3 2.97 19.02 7.61
N HIS A 4 2.51 20.21 8.00
CA HIS A 4 2.81 20.81 9.31
C HIS A 4 2.34 19.94 10.47
N LEU A 5 1.12 19.37 10.39
CA LEU A 5 0.63 18.44 11.41
C LEU A 5 1.43 17.13 11.44
N ARG A 6 1.94 16.68 10.29
CA ARG A 6 2.77 15.47 10.22
C ARG A 6 4.18 15.71 10.76
N SER A 7 4.73 16.91 10.59
CA SER A 7 6.08 17.25 10.99
C SER A 7 6.24 17.85 12.39
N ARG A 8 5.15 18.30 13.04
CA ARG A 8 5.19 18.92 14.38
C ARG A 8 5.85 18.07 15.48
N PHE A 9 5.94 16.75 15.27
CA PHE A 9 6.55 15.81 16.21
C PHE A 9 7.90 15.26 15.71
N GLY A 10 8.57 15.97 14.78
CA GLY A 10 9.90 15.60 14.28
C GLY A 10 9.91 14.67 13.06
N ASN A 11 8.74 14.29 12.52
CA ASN A 11 8.71 13.48 11.30
C ASN A 11 9.03 14.33 10.07
N THR A 12 9.73 13.72 9.11
CA THR A 12 9.86 14.27 7.75
C THR A 12 8.88 13.57 6.83
N VAL A 13 8.10 14.34 6.06
CA VAL A 13 7.18 13.79 5.05
C VAL A 13 7.96 13.58 3.76
N ILE A 14 8.05 12.32 3.30
CA ILE A 14 8.60 12.01 1.98
C ILE A 14 7.45 11.76 1.01
N ASP A 15 7.48 12.52 -0.08
CA ASP A 15 6.45 12.46 -1.09
C ASP A 15 6.47 11.12 -1.83
N LYS A 16 5.29 10.54 -2.12
CA LYS A 16 5.20 9.22 -2.75
C LYS A 16 5.82 9.23 -4.16
N LYS A 17 5.62 10.31 -4.91
CA LYS A 17 6.08 10.41 -6.29
C LYS A 17 7.57 10.77 -6.29
N GLY A 18 8.41 9.84 -6.75
CA GLY A 18 9.86 10.06 -6.80
C GLY A 18 10.54 9.98 -5.42
N GLY A 19 9.84 9.61 -4.35
CA GLY A 19 10.42 9.55 -3.00
C GLY A 19 11.24 8.31 -2.69
N LEU A 20 11.25 7.28 -3.56
CA LEU A 20 11.98 6.04 -3.28
C LEU A 20 13.49 6.26 -3.02
N PRO A 21 14.23 7.09 -3.80
CA PRO A 21 15.61 7.42 -3.48
C PRO A 21 15.78 8.07 -2.11
N ASN A 22 14.91 8.99 -1.74
CA ASN A 22 14.96 9.68 -0.44
C ASN A 22 14.68 8.70 0.72
N ILE A 23 13.72 7.79 0.55
CA ILE A 23 13.44 6.73 1.54
C ILE A 23 14.66 5.82 1.71
N MET A 24 15.27 5.38 0.61
CA MET A 24 16.46 4.54 0.67
C MET A 24 17.65 5.26 1.30
N GLN A 25 17.81 6.56 1.04
CA GLN A 25 18.86 7.36 1.65
C GLN A 25 18.64 7.51 3.16
N ALA A 26 17.42 7.80 3.60
CA ALA A 26 17.05 7.85 5.02
C ALA A 26 17.40 6.55 5.75
N LEU A 27 16.95 5.40 5.22
CA LEU A 27 17.26 4.09 5.80
C LEU A 27 18.77 3.81 5.86
N ARG A 28 19.54 4.21 4.85
CA ARG A 28 21.00 4.06 4.84
C ARG A 28 21.72 4.96 5.83
N ARG A 29 21.11 6.08 6.25
CA ARG A 29 21.60 6.94 7.34
C ARG A 29 21.22 6.41 8.73
N GLY A 30 20.57 5.24 8.81
CA GLY A 30 20.08 4.68 10.08
C GLY A 30 18.78 5.33 10.57
N GLU A 31 18.09 6.11 9.73
CA GLU A 31 16.79 6.67 10.08
C GLU A 31 15.68 5.61 9.97
N THR A 32 14.55 5.89 10.61
CA THR A 32 13.35 5.04 10.58
C THR A 32 12.35 5.55 9.54
N VAL A 33 11.73 4.64 8.79
CA VAL A 33 10.69 4.96 7.81
C VAL A 33 9.40 4.21 8.13
N ALA A 34 8.32 4.95 8.33
CA ALA A 34 6.98 4.40 8.53
C ALA A 34 6.22 4.31 7.19
N LEU A 35 5.61 3.14 6.91
CA LEU A 35 4.88 2.87 5.68
C LEU A 35 3.56 2.15 5.97
N LEU A 36 2.48 2.60 5.33
CA LEU A 36 1.21 1.87 5.29
C LEU A 36 1.27 0.81 4.18
N ILE A 37 1.10 -0.46 4.57
CA ILE A 37 1.26 -1.62 3.67
C ILE A 37 -0.07 -2.33 3.33
N ASP A 38 -1.11 -2.08 4.12
CA ASP A 38 -2.42 -2.76 4.13
C ASP A 38 -3.40 -2.27 3.06
N GLN A 39 -2.93 -1.42 2.14
CA GLN A 39 -3.76 -0.88 1.06
C GLN A 39 -3.66 -1.72 -0.21
N SER A 40 -4.81 -2.21 -0.67
CA SER A 40 -4.90 -2.96 -1.93
C SER A 40 -4.39 -2.17 -3.16
N ARG A 41 -3.48 -2.79 -3.93
CA ARG A 41 -2.78 -2.19 -5.07
C ARG A 41 -3.07 -2.92 -6.38
N ARG A 42 -3.75 -2.24 -7.30
CA ARG A 42 -3.99 -2.77 -8.67
C ARG A 42 -2.75 -2.74 -9.57
N LYS A 43 -1.82 -1.80 -9.36
CA LYS A 43 -0.60 -1.66 -10.15
C LYS A 43 0.58 -1.85 -9.22
N GLN A 44 1.56 -2.64 -9.66
CA GLN A 44 2.77 -2.94 -8.88
C GLN A 44 2.45 -3.50 -7.48
N GLY A 45 1.26 -4.10 -7.33
CA GLY A 45 0.94 -4.91 -6.18
C GLY A 45 1.40 -6.34 -6.43
N ILE A 46 1.62 -7.07 -5.34
CA ILE A 46 1.87 -8.50 -5.36
C ILE A 46 0.64 -9.21 -4.77
N GLU A 47 0.31 -10.36 -5.33
CA GLU A 47 -0.78 -11.23 -4.86
C GLU A 47 -0.44 -11.78 -3.48
N VAL A 48 -1.39 -11.80 -2.55
CA VAL A 48 -1.22 -12.34 -1.20
C VAL A 48 -2.52 -13.04 -0.80
N THR A 49 -2.44 -13.93 0.17
CA THR A 49 -3.61 -14.42 0.89
C THR A 49 -3.90 -13.47 2.03
N PHE A 50 -5.15 -12.99 2.13
CA PHE A 50 -5.63 -12.14 3.21
C PHE A 50 -6.96 -12.68 3.75
N PHE A 51 -6.94 -13.19 4.98
CA PHE A 51 -8.03 -13.94 5.63
C PHE A 51 -8.53 -15.12 4.79
N GLY A 52 -7.61 -15.89 4.21
CA GLY A 52 -7.93 -17.06 3.38
C GLY A 52 -8.42 -16.75 1.97
N HIS A 53 -8.47 -15.47 1.58
CA HIS A 53 -8.92 -15.03 0.25
C HIS A 53 -7.81 -14.30 -0.50
N GLU A 54 -7.83 -14.37 -1.83
CA GLU A 54 -6.86 -13.67 -2.67
C GLU A 54 -6.99 -12.15 -2.54
N ALA A 55 -5.88 -11.47 -2.28
CA ALA A 55 -5.80 -10.02 -2.21
C ALA A 55 -4.51 -9.52 -2.90
N THR A 56 -4.32 -8.21 -2.90
CA THR A 56 -3.09 -7.59 -3.43
C THR A 56 -2.53 -6.63 -2.40
N ALA A 57 -1.22 -6.64 -2.19
CA ALA A 57 -0.53 -5.76 -1.25
C ALA A 57 0.67 -5.06 -1.93
N THR A 58 1.18 -4.00 -1.32
CA THR A 58 2.35 -3.30 -1.84
C THR A 58 3.64 -4.02 -1.41
N PRO A 59 4.58 -4.31 -2.31
CA PRO A 59 5.87 -4.92 -1.94
C PRO A 59 6.91 -3.92 -1.45
N ALA A 60 6.50 -2.68 -1.14
CA ALA A 60 7.42 -1.57 -0.93
C ALA A 60 8.27 -1.77 0.33
N ALA A 61 7.66 -2.21 1.43
CA ALA A 61 8.37 -2.49 2.67
C ALA A 61 9.35 -3.66 2.49
N ALA A 62 8.93 -4.76 1.87
CA ALA A 62 9.80 -5.89 1.54
C ALA A 62 10.98 -5.46 0.66
N LEU A 63 10.74 -4.68 -0.39
CA LEU A 63 11.79 -4.17 -1.27
C LEU A 63 12.81 -3.32 -0.52
N LEU A 64 12.35 -2.42 0.34
CA LEU A 64 13.23 -1.56 1.13
C LEU A 64 14.04 -2.37 2.15
N ALA A 65 13.41 -3.31 2.86
CA ALA A 65 14.09 -4.21 3.79
C ALA A 65 15.22 -4.98 3.09
N MET A 66 14.97 -5.49 1.88
CA MET A 66 15.97 -6.19 1.08
C MET A 66 17.10 -5.28 0.59
N ARG A 67 16.76 -4.12 0.01
CA ARG A 67 17.74 -3.22 -0.63
C ARG A 67 18.57 -2.43 0.37
N CYS A 68 18.01 -2.10 1.52
CA CYS A 68 18.67 -1.34 2.57
C CYS A 68 19.14 -2.21 3.74
N LYS A 69 18.91 -3.54 3.67
CA LYS A 69 19.19 -4.50 4.74
C LYS A 69 18.53 -4.10 6.08
N SER A 70 17.37 -3.46 6.01
CA SER A 70 16.68 -2.89 7.16
C SER A 70 15.78 -3.93 7.85
N THR A 71 15.69 -3.83 9.17
CA THR A 71 14.72 -4.58 9.99
C THR A 71 13.30 -4.05 9.76
N VAL A 72 12.31 -4.95 9.76
CA VAL A 72 10.89 -4.58 9.65
C VAL A 72 10.20 -4.86 10.96
N LEU A 73 9.65 -3.81 11.57
CA LEU A 73 8.85 -3.88 12.79
C LEU A 73 7.37 -3.61 12.43
N PRO A 74 6.45 -4.55 12.67
CA PRO A 74 5.03 -4.27 12.55
C PRO A 74 4.60 -3.34 13.69
N MET A 75 3.89 -2.27 13.33
CA MET A 75 3.40 -1.28 14.28
C MET A 75 1.91 -1.02 14.04
N PHE A 76 1.15 -1.00 15.12
CA PHE A 76 -0.30 -0.80 15.10
C PHE A 76 -0.71 0.22 16.15
N CYS A 77 -1.80 0.92 15.89
CA CYS A 77 -2.38 1.88 16.83
C CYS A 77 -3.82 1.45 17.10
N VAL A 78 -4.12 1.17 18.36
CA VAL A 78 -5.43 0.72 18.84
C VAL A 78 -6.00 1.79 19.75
N ARG A 79 -7.30 2.02 19.63
CA ARG A 79 -8.06 2.82 20.56
C ARG A 79 -8.60 1.95 21.69
N ASP A 80 -8.25 2.30 22.91
CA ASP A 80 -8.72 1.63 24.12
C ASP A 80 -10.15 2.07 24.47
N PRO A 81 -10.89 1.29 25.29
CA PRO A 81 -12.28 1.62 25.67
C PRO A 81 -12.44 2.98 26.36
N ASP A 82 -11.40 3.47 27.03
CA ASP A 82 -11.35 4.77 27.69
C ASP A 82 -11.02 5.94 26.73
N GLY A 83 -10.79 5.64 25.46
CA GLY A 83 -10.49 6.60 24.41
C GLY A 83 -9.00 6.87 24.19
N GLN A 84 -8.12 6.28 24.99
CA GLN A 84 -6.66 6.38 24.81
C GLN A 84 -6.21 5.63 23.56
N LEU A 85 -5.00 5.95 23.07
CA LEU A 85 -4.39 5.27 21.93
C LEU A 85 -3.15 4.52 22.40
N THR A 86 -3.17 3.20 22.26
CA THR A 86 -2.02 2.32 22.53
C THR A 86 -1.31 1.94 21.24
N ILE A 87 0.01 2.11 21.22
CA ILE A 87 0.86 1.70 20.10
C ILE A 87 1.44 0.32 20.41
N HIS A 88 1.07 -0.66 19.59
CA HIS A 88 1.64 -2.00 19.63
C HIS A 88 2.79 -2.09 18.65
N VAL A 89 4.01 -2.32 19.15
CA VAL A 89 5.18 -2.65 18.34
C VAL A 89 5.45 -4.14 18.49
N LYS A 90 5.23 -4.91 17.43
CA LYS A 90 5.52 -6.35 17.44
C LYS A 90 7.02 -6.61 17.23
N PRO A 91 7.52 -7.81 17.57
CA PRO A 91 8.89 -8.20 17.27
C PRO A 91 9.26 -8.04 15.79
N PRO A 92 10.56 -7.92 15.47
CA PRO A 92 11.04 -7.95 14.09
C PRO A 92 10.47 -9.12 13.30
N LEU A 93 10.00 -8.86 12.07
CA LEU A 93 9.62 -9.92 11.15
C LEU A 93 10.86 -10.63 10.61
N GLU A 94 10.83 -11.96 10.61
CA GLU A 94 11.86 -12.78 9.98
C GLU A 94 11.69 -12.75 8.45
N THR A 95 12.44 -11.89 7.78
CA THR A 95 12.42 -11.80 6.31
C THR A 95 13.37 -12.81 5.68
N ILE A 96 12.95 -13.45 4.59
CA ILE A 96 13.78 -14.36 3.79
C ILE A 96 14.61 -13.62 2.74
N ARG A 97 15.79 -14.16 2.43
CA ARG A 97 16.71 -13.65 1.40
C ARG A 97 17.35 -14.81 0.63
N THR A 98 16.66 -15.29 -0.41
CA THR A 98 17.13 -16.43 -1.21
C THR A 98 18.00 -16.01 -2.39
N GLY A 99 17.95 -14.73 -2.78
CA GLY A 99 18.64 -14.20 -3.97
C GLY A 99 17.72 -14.09 -5.18
N ASP A 100 16.57 -14.77 -5.18
CA ASP A 100 15.48 -14.49 -6.12
C ASP A 100 14.62 -13.35 -5.58
N LEU A 101 14.86 -12.13 -6.10
CA LEU A 101 14.12 -10.94 -5.69
C LEU A 101 12.61 -11.10 -5.85
N ARG A 102 12.13 -11.80 -6.87
CA ARG A 102 10.67 -11.93 -7.09
C ARG A 102 10.06 -12.82 -6.01
N SER A 103 10.66 -13.98 -5.76
CA SER A 103 10.23 -14.92 -4.73
C SER A 103 10.35 -14.32 -3.31
N ASP A 104 11.45 -13.61 -3.04
CA ASP A 104 11.67 -12.96 -1.75
C ASP A 104 10.63 -11.85 -1.50
N LEU A 105 10.30 -11.04 -2.52
CA LEU A 105 9.27 -10.02 -2.39
C LEU A 105 7.89 -10.63 -2.15
N GLN A 106 7.57 -11.73 -2.83
CA GLN A 106 6.32 -12.47 -2.65
C GLN A 106 6.18 -12.94 -1.20
N THR A 107 7.16 -13.70 -0.72
CA THR A 107 7.12 -14.31 0.61
C THR A 107 7.16 -13.27 1.72
N ASN A 108 8.06 -12.29 1.63
CA ASN A 108 8.17 -11.26 2.65
C ASN A 108 6.94 -10.36 2.71
N THR A 109 6.29 -10.08 1.58
CA THR A 109 5.02 -9.33 1.58
C THR A 109 3.92 -10.15 2.25
N GLN A 110 3.87 -11.47 2.03
CA GLN A 110 2.92 -12.35 2.73
C GLN A 110 3.16 -12.36 4.25
N ILE A 111 4.41 -12.49 4.71
CA ILE A 111 4.77 -12.45 6.14
C ILE A 111 4.28 -11.14 6.78
N MET A 112 4.49 -10.01 6.11
CA MET A 112 4.00 -8.71 6.59
C MET A 112 2.47 -8.64 6.65
N MET A 113 1.78 -9.21 5.66
CA MET A 113 0.31 -9.24 5.66
C MET A 113 -0.26 -10.20 6.71
N ASN A 114 0.43 -11.30 7.04
CA ASN A 114 0.05 -12.18 8.14
C ASN A 114 0.09 -11.44 9.48
N ALA A 115 1.14 -10.65 9.74
CA ALA A 115 1.22 -9.83 10.96
C ALA A 115 0.08 -8.80 11.05
N VAL A 116 -0.35 -8.24 9.90
CA VAL A 116 -1.54 -7.38 9.82
C VAL A 116 -2.81 -8.17 10.13
N GLU A 117 -2.98 -9.36 9.57
CA GLU A 117 -4.13 -10.22 9.88
C GLU A 117 -4.24 -10.54 11.38
N GLU A 118 -3.14 -10.92 12.02
CA GLU A 118 -3.12 -11.21 13.46
C GLU A 118 -3.67 -10.04 14.26
N MET A 119 -3.20 -8.82 13.98
CA MET A 119 -3.67 -7.63 14.69
C MET A 119 -5.16 -7.36 14.42
N ILE A 120 -5.60 -7.54 13.18
CA ILE A 120 -7.01 -7.33 12.82
C ILE A 120 -7.91 -8.41 13.46
N ARG A 121 -7.41 -9.64 13.70
CA ARG A 121 -8.19 -10.66 14.42
C ARG A 121 -8.42 -10.28 15.88
N GLU A 122 -7.46 -9.59 16.49
CA GLU A 122 -7.58 -9.07 17.85
C GLU A 122 -8.54 -7.87 17.91
N TYR A 123 -8.48 -6.96 16.93
CA TYR A 123 -9.27 -5.71 16.90
C TYR A 123 -10.01 -5.52 15.56
N PRO A 124 -10.96 -6.39 15.21
CA PRO A 124 -11.55 -6.40 13.87
C PRO A 124 -12.38 -5.15 13.58
N ASP A 125 -13.02 -4.56 14.58
CA ASP A 125 -13.86 -3.37 14.45
C ASP A 125 -13.05 -2.08 14.20
N GLN A 126 -11.77 -2.06 14.55
CA GLN A 126 -10.91 -0.87 14.44
C GLN A 126 -10.16 -0.75 13.11
N TRP A 127 -10.17 -1.80 12.28
CA TRP A 127 -9.54 -1.73 10.97
C TRP A 127 -10.41 -1.03 9.93
N PHE A 128 -9.79 -0.31 9.01
CA PHE A 128 -10.48 0.45 7.98
C PHE A 128 -11.04 -0.46 6.86
N TRP A 129 -12.10 -1.23 7.14
CA TRP A 129 -12.75 -2.12 6.15
C TRP A 129 -13.23 -1.40 4.87
N THR A 130 -13.43 -0.08 4.94
CA THR A 130 -13.74 0.78 3.78
C THR A 130 -12.63 0.79 2.72
N LEU A 131 -11.40 0.35 3.06
CA LEU A 131 -10.29 0.14 2.13
C LEU A 131 -10.57 -0.97 1.11
N LYS A 132 -11.48 -1.91 1.43
CA LYS A 132 -11.93 -3.00 0.55
C LYS A 132 -10.74 -3.82 0.02
N PRO A 133 -10.08 -4.62 0.88
CA PRO A 133 -8.84 -5.33 0.54
C PRO A 133 -8.99 -6.22 -0.70
N TRP A 134 -10.16 -6.84 -0.85
CA TRP A 134 -10.45 -7.80 -1.93
C TRP A 134 -10.92 -7.17 -3.24
N LYS A 135 -11.01 -5.83 -3.36
CA LYS A 135 -11.62 -5.15 -4.52
C LYS A 135 -10.91 -5.39 -5.86
N VAL A 136 -9.65 -5.85 -5.82
CA VAL A 136 -8.87 -6.15 -7.02
C VAL A 136 -9.16 -7.56 -7.52
N ALA A 137 -9.10 -8.57 -6.65
CA ALA A 137 -9.35 -9.97 -6.98
C ALA A 137 -10.85 -10.27 -7.15
N TYR A 138 -11.70 -9.71 -6.29
CA TYR A 138 -13.14 -9.96 -6.25
C TYR A 138 -13.94 -8.66 -6.43
N PRO A 139 -13.88 -8.01 -7.61
CA PRO A 139 -14.54 -6.73 -7.83
C PRO A 139 -16.07 -6.80 -7.74
N HIS A 140 -16.66 -7.96 -8.04
CA HIS A 140 -18.10 -8.20 -8.00
C HIS A 140 -18.71 -8.09 -6.59
N LEU A 141 -17.90 -8.26 -5.54
CA LEU A 141 -18.32 -8.04 -4.14
C LEU A 141 -18.59 -6.54 -3.85
N TYR A 142 -18.12 -5.64 -4.71
CA TYR A 142 -18.18 -4.19 -4.53
C TYR A 142 -18.83 -3.53 -5.74
N ARG A 143 -20.14 -3.74 -5.93
CA ARG A 143 -20.89 -3.26 -7.12
C ARG A 143 -20.69 -1.76 -7.37
N GLU A 144 -20.76 -0.94 -6.32
CA GLU A 144 -20.55 0.52 -6.42
C GLU A 144 -19.12 0.88 -6.81
N TRP A 145 -18.13 0.04 -6.50
CA TRP A 145 -16.77 0.20 -6.98
C TRP A 145 -16.66 -0.12 -8.47
N GLU A 146 -17.30 -1.20 -8.93
CA GLU A 146 -17.34 -1.54 -10.36
C GLU A 146 -18.00 -0.44 -11.19
N GLU A 147 -19.14 0.08 -10.73
CA GLU A 147 -19.86 1.15 -11.40
C GLU A 147 -19.02 2.43 -11.51
N ARG A 148 -18.39 2.85 -10.41
CA ARG A 148 -17.46 4.00 -10.42
C ARG A 148 -16.31 3.77 -11.39
N ARG A 149 -15.81 2.53 -11.48
CA ARG A 149 -14.75 2.16 -12.41
C ARG A 149 -15.21 2.23 -13.87
N ARG A 150 -16.40 1.72 -14.19
CA ARG A 150 -17.03 1.83 -15.53
C ARG A 150 -17.21 3.29 -15.91
N LYS A 151 -17.81 4.11 -15.04
CA LYS A 151 -18.00 5.57 -15.23
C LYS A 151 -16.67 6.29 -15.52
N ARG A 152 -15.60 5.98 -14.76
CA ARG A 152 -14.26 6.56 -14.98
C ARG A 152 -13.66 6.17 -16.34
N LYS A 153 -13.80 4.91 -16.77
CA LYS A 153 -13.34 4.46 -18.10
C LYS A 153 -14.08 5.21 -19.21
N THR A 154 -15.40 5.33 -19.11
CA THR A 154 -16.23 6.05 -20.10
C THR A 154 -15.82 7.52 -20.20
N ARG A 155 -15.63 8.21 -19.07
CA ARG A 155 -15.15 9.60 -19.04
C ARG A 155 -13.77 9.76 -19.69
N LYS A 156 -12.83 8.84 -19.40
CA LYS A 156 -11.50 8.88 -20.00
C LYS A 156 -11.54 8.66 -21.52
N LYS A 157 -12.36 7.72 -21.99
CA LYS A 157 -12.56 7.46 -23.43
C LYS A 157 -13.11 8.71 -24.14
N ARG A 158 -14.13 9.37 -23.56
CA ARG A 158 -14.69 10.63 -24.09
C ARG A 158 -13.63 11.73 -24.18
N ARG A 159 -12.80 11.91 -23.14
CA ARG A 159 -11.76 12.94 -23.09
C ARG A 159 -10.64 12.72 -24.11
N VAL A 160 -10.30 11.46 -24.41
CA VAL A 160 -9.31 11.10 -25.45
C VAL A 160 -9.89 11.33 -26.85
N VAL A 161 -11.17 11.01 -27.07
CA VAL A 161 -11.85 11.25 -28.36
C VAL A 161 -11.96 12.75 -28.66
N SER A 162 -12.27 13.58 -27.66
CA SER A 162 -12.32 15.04 -27.83
C SER A 162 -10.97 15.73 -27.99
N GLN A 163 -9.85 15.02 -27.75
CA GLN A 163 -8.49 15.55 -27.85
C GLN A 163 -7.73 15.05 -29.09
N LYS A 164 -8.34 14.22 -29.96
CA LYS A 164 -7.75 13.88 -31.25
C LYS A 164 -7.90 15.08 -32.21
N PRO A 165 -6.82 15.62 -32.78
CA PRO A 165 -6.93 16.63 -33.82
C PRO A 165 -7.62 16.04 -35.05
N SER A 166 -8.50 16.81 -35.67
CA SER A 166 -9.17 16.46 -36.92
C SER A 166 -8.13 16.39 -38.04
N SER A 167 -7.57 15.21 -38.29
CA SER A 167 -6.82 14.97 -39.52
C SER A 167 -7.82 14.73 -40.66
N ALA A 168 -8.23 15.82 -41.31
CA ALA A 168 -8.77 15.84 -42.66
C ALA A 168 -7.79 16.71 -43.47
N VAL A 169 -6.89 16.11 -44.26
CA VAL A 169 -7.10 15.72 -45.67
C VAL A 169 -7.71 16.87 -46.46
N THR A 170 -6.87 17.56 -47.23
CA THR A 170 -7.31 18.28 -48.43
C THR A 170 -6.61 17.64 -49.62
N PRO A 171 -7.35 17.11 -50.63
CA PRO A 171 -6.76 16.58 -51.84
C PRO A 171 -6.49 17.69 -52.86
N ARG A 172 -5.32 17.57 -53.51
CA ARG A 172 -4.82 18.20 -54.75
C ARG A 172 -5.01 19.71 -54.95
#